data_AF-A0A817YBD8-F1
#
_entry.id   AF-A0A817YBD8-F1
#
_cell.length_a   1.000
_cell.length_b   1.000
_cell.length_c   1.000
_cell.angle_alpha   90.00
_cell.angle_beta   90.00
_cell.angle_gamma   90.00
#
_symmetry.space_group_name_H-M   'P 1'
#
loop_
_entity.id
_entity.type
_entity.pdbx_description
1 polymer ?
#
loop_
_entity_poly.entity_id
_entity_poly.type
_entity_poly.pdbx_seq_one_letter_code
_entity_poly.pdbx_strand_id
1 'polypeptide(L)'
;MAAEDIRALDIAWIIERADEVRRTGSSLIANVLPLDKIDELNRVFQPLLAETVRIEGEAGNRGPNRYYVTPPFRPPWTDVSIIDNDIIMAIVSELVGADGVFCQLATDTPCQGSQYQELHRDTQSLFPEWEQETPPYQLAVNFPLVDCNPENGPLEMRDDP
;
A
#
# COMPACT_ATOMS: atom_id res chain seq x y z
N MET A 1 2.86 -0.19 -24.86
CA MET A 1 1.42 -0.43 -25.10
C MET A 1 0.69 0.83 -24.66
N ALA A 2 -0.23 1.32 -25.49
CA ALA A 2 -0.79 2.66 -25.39
C ALA A 2 -1.73 2.82 -24.18
N ALA A 3 -1.80 4.05 -23.66
CA ALA A 3 -2.71 4.53 -22.64
C ALA A 3 -4.16 4.65 -23.18
N GLU A 4 -4.71 3.54 -23.68
CA GLU A 4 -6.10 3.45 -24.12
C GLU A 4 -6.92 2.71 -23.07
N ASP A 5 -7.98 3.41 -22.62
CA ASP A 5 -9.08 2.96 -21.78
C ASP A 5 -8.73 2.52 -20.35
N ILE A 6 -8.56 3.52 -19.47
CA ILE A 6 -9.27 3.48 -18.18
C ILE A 6 -10.76 3.42 -18.57
N ARG A 7 -11.24 2.18 -18.79
CA ARG A 7 -12.65 1.89 -19.09
C ARG A 7 -13.49 2.68 -18.09
N ALA A 8 -14.60 3.27 -18.56
CA ALA A 8 -15.67 3.69 -17.66
C ALA A 8 -15.78 2.61 -16.58
N LEU A 9 -15.49 2.99 -15.33
CA LEU A 9 -15.23 2.10 -14.20
C LEU A 9 -16.16 0.89 -14.30
N ASP A 10 -15.64 -0.24 -14.78
CA ASP A 10 -16.44 -1.43 -15.05
C ASP A 10 -16.86 -1.95 -13.68
N ILE A 11 -18.14 -1.76 -13.35
CA ILE A 11 -18.69 -2.10 -12.05
C ILE A 11 -18.44 -3.57 -11.74
N ALA A 12 -18.55 -4.46 -12.74
CA ALA A 12 -18.29 -5.88 -12.54
C ALA A 12 -16.83 -6.13 -12.18
N TRP A 13 -15.90 -5.40 -12.82
CA TRP A 13 -14.48 -5.49 -12.49
C TRP A 13 -14.17 -4.93 -11.09
N ILE A 14 -14.80 -3.82 -10.68
CA ILE A 14 -14.64 -3.25 -9.33
C ILE A 14 -15.12 -4.24 -8.27
N ILE A 15 -16.32 -4.78 -8.44
CA ILE A 15 -16.91 -5.77 -7.54
C ILE A 15 -15.97 -6.98 -7.43
N GLU A 16 -15.45 -7.47 -8.55
CA GLU A 16 -14.52 -8.60 -8.55
C GLU A 16 -13.21 -8.30 -7.79
N ARG A 17 -12.66 -7.07 -7.88
CA ARG A 17 -11.48 -6.68 -7.07
C ARG A 17 -11.81 -6.61 -5.59
N ALA A 18 -12.98 -6.09 -5.23
CA ALA A 18 -13.43 -6.03 -3.84
C ALA A 18 -13.69 -7.44 -3.28
N ASP A 19 -14.31 -8.33 -4.06
CA ASP A 19 -14.56 -9.72 -3.68
C ASP A 19 -13.25 -10.51 -3.53
N GLU A 20 -12.25 -10.22 -4.35
CA GLU A 20 -10.90 -10.75 -4.17
C GLU A 20 -10.33 -10.35 -2.80
N VAL A 21 -10.41 -9.07 -2.42
CA VAL A 21 -10.00 -8.60 -1.08
C VAL A 21 -10.78 -9.30 0.03
N ARG A 22 -12.10 -9.47 -0.11
CA ARG A 22 -12.93 -10.17 0.90
C ARG A 22 -12.52 -11.64 1.05
N ARG A 23 -12.07 -12.28 -0.03
CA ARG A 23 -11.67 -13.69 -0.06
C ARG A 23 -10.23 -13.93 0.41
N THR A 24 -9.29 -13.06 0.04
CA THR A 24 -7.84 -13.29 0.24
C THR A 24 -7.17 -12.27 1.17
N GLY A 25 -7.87 -11.19 1.52
CA GLY A 25 -7.32 -10.06 2.27
C GLY A 25 -6.58 -9.02 1.40
N SER A 26 -6.41 -9.24 0.08
CA SER A 26 -5.74 -8.27 -0.80
C SER A 26 -6.12 -8.42 -2.28
N SER A 27 -5.85 -7.39 -3.09
CA SER A 27 -5.94 -7.48 -4.54
C SER A 27 -4.83 -6.64 -5.18
N LEU A 28 -4.23 -7.16 -6.26
CA LEU A 28 -3.20 -6.46 -7.02
C LEU A 28 -3.83 -5.78 -8.22
N ILE A 29 -3.63 -4.46 -8.34
CA ILE A 29 -4.13 -3.69 -9.47
C ILE A 29 -2.95 -3.16 -10.26
N ALA A 30 -2.73 -3.73 -11.44
CA ALA A 30 -1.63 -3.33 -12.31
C ALA A 30 -1.91 -1.98 -12.99
N ASN A 31 -0.86 -1.18 -13.17
CA ASN A 31 -0.89 0.05 -13.98
C ASN A 31 -1.87 1.15 -13.48
N VAL A 32 -2.09 1.25 -12.16
CA VAL A 32 -2.93 2.33 -11.57
C VAL A 32 -2.30 3.71 -11.69
N LEU A 33 -0.97 3.77 -11.64
CA LEU A 33 -0.18 4.99 -11.80
C LEU A 33 0.75 4.87 -13.00
N PRO A 34 1.00 5.97 -13.72
CA PRO A 34 1.99 5.97 -14.78
C PRO A 34 3.41 5.89 -14.19
N LEU A 35 4.34 5.26 -14.91
CA LEU A 35 5.70 4.99 -14.41
C LEU A 35 6.48 6.26 -14.09
N ASP A 36 6.28 7.34 -14.85
CA ASP A 36 6.92 8.64 -14.61
C ASP A 36 6.51 9.25 -13.26
N LYS A 37 5.27 9.02 -12.81
CA LYS A 37 4.81 9.39 -11.48
C LYS A 37 5.51 8.57 -10.40
N ILE A 38 5.66 7.27 -10.60
CA ILE A 38 6.40 6.40 -9.68
C ILE A 38 7.87 6.84 -9.59
N ASP A 39 8.51 7.12 -10.71
CA ASP A 39 9.89 7.63 -10.77
C ASP A 39 10.04 8.98 -10.05
N GLU A 40 9.07 9.89 -10.23
CA GLU A 40 9.03 11.16 -9.50
C GLU A 40 8.97 10.94 -7.98
N LEU A 41 8.05 10.10 -7.51
CA LEU A 41 7.87 9.78 -6.11
C LEU A 41 9.12 9.11 -5.52
N ASN A 42 9.71 8.15 -6.23
CA ASN A 42 10.96 7.52 -5.81
C ASN A 42 12.07 8.55 -5.64
N ARG A 43 12.27 9.41 -6.65
CA ARG A 43 13.32 10.44 -6.63
C ARG A 43 13.17 11.41 -5.47
N VAL A 44 11.95 11.84 -5.12
CA VAL A 44 11.73 12.73 -3.97
C VAL A 44 11.73 11.99 -2.63
N PHE A 45 11.53 10.68 -2.63
CA PHE A 45 11.62 9.83 -1.45
C PHE A 45 13.07 9.59 -1.01
N GLN A 46 14.00 9.42 -1.96
CA GLN A 46 15.40 9.09 -1.64
C GLN A 46 16.04 9.99 -0.56
N PRO A 47 15.90 11.33 -0.60
CA PRO A 47 16.45 12.19 0.45
C PRO A 47 15.77 12.00 1.82
N LEU A 48 14.47 11.68 1.85
CA LEU A 48 13.76 11.41 3.09
C LEU A 48 14.25 10.11 3.72
N LEU A 49 14.37 9.05 2.91
CA LEU A 49 14.93 7.77 3.35
C LEU A 49 16.36 7.92 3.85
N ALA A 50 17.22 8.61 3.09
CA ALA A 50 18.62 8.82 3.47
C ALA A 50 18.76 9.54 4.82
N GLU A 51 17.91 10.54 5.07
CA GLU A 51 17.90 11.25 6.35
C GLU A 51 17.40 10.35 7.49
N THR A 52 16.35 9.56 7.28
CA THR A 52 15.88 8.59 8.27
C THR A 52 16.95 7.54 8.57
N VAL A 53 17.62 6.99 7.56
CA VAL A 53 18.75 6.06 7.74
C VAL A 53 19.86 6.69 8.58
N ARG A 54 20.18 7.97 8.34
CA ARG A 54 21.20 8.70 9.10
C ARG A 54 20.81 8.87 10.58
N ILE A 55 19.52 9.06 10.86
CA ILE A 55 18.99 9.27 12.21
C ILE A 55 18.88 7.95 12.99
N GLU A 56 18.27 6.94 12.37
CA GLU A 56 17.94 5.67 13.01
C GLU A 56 19.12 4.68 13.00
N GLY A 57 20.09 4.88 12.09
CA GLY A 57 21.19 3.96 11.87
C GLY A 57 20.73 2.58 11.38
N GLU A 58 21.57 1.56 11.57
CA GLU A 58 21.28 0.18 11.15
C GLU A 58 20.17 -0.48 11.98
N ALA A 59 19.87 0.05 13.18
CA ALA A 59 18.80 -0.48 14.01
C ALA A 59 17.42 -0.30 13.37
N GLY A 60 17.24 0.77 12.58
CA GLY A 60 15.96 1.15 11.99
C GLY A 60 14.89 1.49 13.04
N ASN A 61 13.77 2.05 12.59
CA ASN A 61 12.62 2.31 13.45
C ASN A 61 11.51 1.25 13.32
N ARG A 62 11.75 0.22 12.49
CA ARG A 62 10.90 -0.98 12.32
C ARG A 62 11.70 -2.27 12.36
N GLY A 63 12.85 -2.23 13.02
CA GLY A 63 13.80 -3.33 13.04
C GLY A 63 14.96 -3.11 12.07
N PRO A 64 15.97 -4.01 12.12
CA PRO A 64 17.25 -3.80 11.47
C PRO A 64 17.09 -3.45 9.98
N ASN A 65 17.73 -2.36 9.56
CA ASN A 65 17.71 -1.85 8.19
C ASN A 65 16.30 -1.72 7.58
N ARG A 66 15.27 -1.46 8.38
CA ARG A 66 13.90 -1.19 7.93
C ARG A 66 13.41 0.15 8.46
N TYR A 67 12.90 0.97 7.55
CA TYR A 67 12.59 2.36 7.82
C TYR A 67 11.14 2.68 7.46
N TYR A 68 10.40 3.09 8.48
CA TYR A 68 9.10 3.71 8.34
C TYR A 68 9.25 5.22 8.25
N VAL A 69 8.81 5.80 7.15
CA VAL A 69 8.93 7.24 6.91
C VAL A 69 7.54 7.79 6.65
N THR A 70 7.17 8.88 7.33
CA THR A 70 5.95 9.65 7.02
C THR A 70 6.36 10.82 6.12
N PRO A 71 6.03 10.78 4.81
CA PRO A 71 6.27 11.92 3.94
C PRO A 71 5.49 13.16 4.38
N PRO A 72 5.92 14.37 4.00
CA PRO A 72 5.18 15.57 4.32
C PRO A 72 3.85 15.59 3.55
N PHE A 73 2.76 15.98 4.21
CA PHE A 73 1.44 16.12 3.60
C PHE A 73 1.35 17.39 2.73
N ARG A 74 2.11 17.39 1.63
CA ARG A 74 2.19 18.42 0.60
C ARG A 74 2.64 17.80 -0.73
N PRO A 75 2.52 18.50 -1.86
CA PRO A 75 3.00 17.98 -3.14
C PRO A 75 4.48 17.52 -3.08
N PRO A 76 4.85 16.42 -3.77
CA PRO A 76 3.99 15.61 -4.65
C PRO A 76 3.17 14.52 -3.92
N TRP A 77 3.30 14.37 -2.60
CA TRP A 77 2.67 13.28 -1.84
C TRP A 77 1.15 13.40 -1.68
N THR A 78 0.61 14.59 -1.92
CA THR A 78 -0.83 14.88 -1.92
C THR A 78 -1.39 15.00 -3.34
N ASP A 79 -0.73 14.41 -4.33
CA ASP A 79 -1.27 14.33 -5.70
C ASP A 79 -2.59 13.54 -5.67
N VAL A 80 -3.63 14.09 -6.29
CA VAL A 80 -4.97 13.49 -6.32
C VAL A 80 -4.94 12.11 -6.98
N SER A 81 -4.02 11.87 -7.92
CA SER A 81 -3.88 10.54 -8.52
C SER A 81 -3.42 9.47 -7.52
N ILE A 82 -2.92 9.86 -6.34
CA ILE A 82 -2.44 8.98 -5.27
C ILE A 82 -3.48 8.92 -4.15
N ILE A 83 -3.89 10.07 -3.60
CA ILE A 83 -4.73 10.14 -2.40
C ILE A 83 -6.23 9.99 -2.69
N ASP A 84 -6.64 10.21 -3.94
CA ASP A 84 -8.03 10.20 -4.40
C ASP A 84 -8.13 9.57 -5.80
N ASN A 85 -7.45 8.43 -5.98
CA ASN A 85 -7.43 7.73 -7.26
C ASN A 85 -8.79 7.09 -7.53
N ASP A 86 -9.47 7.47 -8.63
CA ASP A 86 -10.83 7.01 -8.96
C ASP A 86 -11.00 5.47 -8.91
N ILE A 87 -10.02 4.71 -9.42
CA ILE A 87 -10.08 3.24 -9.43
C ILE A 87 -10.01 2.70 -8.01
N ILE A 88 -9.08 3.23 -7.21
CA ILE A 88 -8.91 2.83 -5.81
C ILE A 88 -10.14 3.21 -4.99
N MET A 89 -10.63 4.44 -5.13
CA MET A 89 -11.78 4.94 -4.38
C MET A 89 -13.06 4.20 -4.70
N ALA A 90 -13.24 3.73 -5.94
CA ALA A 90 -14.37 2.87 -6.30
C ALA A 90 -14.32 1.52 -5.55
N ILE A 91 -13.14 0.90 -5.44
CA ILE A 91 -12.95 -0.37 -4.73
C ILE A 91 -13.07 -0.17 -3.21
N VAL A 92 -12.49 0.90 -2.66
CA VAL A 92 -12.61 1.27 -1.25
C VAL A 92 -14.08 1.49 -0.89
N SER A 93 -14.82 2.25 -1.72
CA SER A 93 -16.24 2.52 -1.49
C SER A 93 -17.08 1.24 -1.50
N GLU A 94 -16.75 0.29 -2.37
CA GLU A 94 -17.39 -1.02 -2.41
C GLU A 94 -17.07 -1.86 -1.15
N LEU A 95 -15.85 -1.78 -0.62
CA LEU A 95 -15.42 -2.55 0.54
C LEU A 95 -15.97 -2.01 1.87
N VAL A 96 -15.87 -0.70 2.08
CA VAL A 96 -16.09 -0.07 3.41
C VAL A 96 -17.11 1.07 3.39
N GLY A 97 -17.70 1.39 2.24
CA GLY A 97 -18.66 2.48 2.08
C GLY A 97 -18.03 3.82 1.68
N ALA A 98 -18.88 4.80 1.40
CA ALA A 98 -18.48 6.09 0.81
C ALA A 98 -17.77 7.06 1.77
N ASP A 99 -17.86 6.82 3.08
CA ASP A 99 -17.36 7.73 4.12
C ASP A 99 -15.97 7.34 4.67
N GLY A 100 -15.15 6.70 3.82
CA GLY A 100 -13.77 6.36 4.16
C GLY A 100 -12.93 7.61 4.46
N VAL A 101 -12.02 7.51 5.44
CA VAL A 101 -11.14 8.61 5.84
C VAL A 101 -9.68 8.23 5.62
N PHE A 102 -8.96 9.08 4.88
CA PHE A 102 -7.51 8.97 4.77
C PHE A 102 -6.85 9.32 6.11
N CYS A 103 -6.37 8.29 6.82
CA CYS A 103 -5.82 8.45 8.17
C CYS A 103 -4.29 8.32 8.25
N GLN A 104 -3.63 7.86 7.18
CA GLN A 104 -2.20 7.58 7.21
C GLN A 104 -1.53 7.72 5.84
N LEU A 105 -0.44 8.49 5.81
CA LEU A 105 0.51 8.57 4.70
C LEU A 105 1.87 8.11 5.19
N ALA A 106 2.39 6.99 4.69
CA ALA A 106 3.70 6.49 5.09
C ALA A 106 4.30 5.54 4.05
N THR A 107 5.59 5.28 4.21
CA THR A 107 6.33 4.22 3.51
C THR A 107 6.87 3.24 4.54
N ASP A 108 6.79 1.94 4.26
CA ASP A 108 7.58 0.91 4.94
C ASP A 108 8.66 0.45 3.95
N THR A 109 9.93 0.68 4.29
CA THR A 109 11.05 0.50 3.36
C THR A 109 12.09 -0.44 3.95
N PRO A 110 12.07 -1.73 3.56
CA PRO A 110 13.18 -2.63 3.83
C PRO A 110 14.38 -2.24 2.96
N CYS A 111 15.55 -2.10 3.59
CA CYS A 111 16.83 -1.93 2.91
C CYS A 111 17.65 -3.22 2.97
N GLN A 112 18.77 -3.24 2.25
CA GLN A 112 19.72 -4.35 2.31
C GLN A 112 20.13 -4.62 3.76
N GLY A 113 20.07 -5.90 4.16
CA GLY A 113 20.36 -6.32 5.54
C GLY A 113 19.16 -6.26 6.48
N SER A 114 17.96 -5.98 5.97
CA SER A 114 16.71 -6.16 6.72
C SER A 114 16.39 -7.63 6.91
N GLN A 115 15.58 -7.91 7.94
CA GLN A 115 15.12 -9.25 8.28
C GLN A 115 13.65 -9.46 7.90
N TYR A 116 13.28 -10.73 7.75
CA TYR A 116 11.89 -11.13 7.66
C TYR A 116 11.11 -10.68 8.90
N GLN A 117 9.91 -10.19 8.68
CA GLN A 117 8.98 -9.87 9.77
C GLN A 117 8.20 -11.13 10.14
N GLU A 118 7.81 -11.22 11.41
CA GLU A 118 6.82 -12.22 11.81
C GLU A 118 5.51 -11.97 11.06
N LEU A 119 4.78 -13.03 10.75
CA LEU A 119 3.45 -12.91 10.13
C LEU A 119 2.53 -12.13 11.07
N HIS A 120 2.01 -11.01 10.59
CA HIS A 120 1.14 -10.13 11.38
C HIS A 120 0.05 -9.49 10.50
N ARG A 121 -0.92 -8.86 11.16
CA ARG A 121 -1.92 -7.98 10.53
C ARG A 121 -1.55 -6.54 10.85
N ASP A 122 -1.77 -5.64 9.90
CA ASP A 122 -1.59 -4.20 10.12
C ASP A 122 -2.54 -3.66 11.21
N THR A 123 -3.72 -4.27 11.34
CA THR A 123 -4.71 -3.94 12.37
C THR A 123 -5.20 -5.17 13.12
N GLN A 124 -5.59 -4.97 14.37
CA GLN A 124 -6.14 -6.01 15.24
C GLN A 124 -7.59 -6.36 14.84
N SER A 125 -8.12 -7.48 15.33
CA SER A 125 -9.57 -7.72 15.22
C SER A 125 -10.35 -6.75 16.10
N LEU A 126 -11.50 -6.26 15.63
CA LEU A 126 -12.40 -5.43 16.45
C LEU A 126 -13.02 -6.21 17.60
N PHE A 127 -13.25 -7.51 17.41
CA PHE A 127 -13.87 -8.41 18.38
C PHE A 127 -13.00 -9.68 18.47
N PRO A 128 -11.88 -9.64 19.23
CA PRO A 128 -10.96 -10.76 19.34
C PRO A 128 -11.58 -12.02 19.97
N GLU A 129 -12.71 -11.87 20.66
CA GLU A 129 -13.50 -12.96 21.21
C GLU A 129 -14.39 -13.68 20.17
N TRP A 130 -14.52 -13.14 18.95
CA TRP A 130 -15.27 -13.78 17.88
C TRP A 130 -14.35 -14.65 17.02
N GLU A 131 -14.84 -15.83 16.65
CA GLU A 131 -14.14 -16.74 15.73
C GLU A 131 -14.29 -16.31 14.27
N GLN A 132 -15.24 -15.43 13.96
CA GLN A 132 -15.51 -14.95 12.61
C GLN A 132 -14.82 -13.61 12.35
N GLU A 133 -14.28 -13.45 11.14
CA GLU A 133 -13.77 -12.17 10.66
C GLU A 133 -14.92 -11.16 10.49
N THR A 134 -14.67 -9.91 10.87
CA THR A 134 -15.56 -8.80 10.57
C THR A 134 -15.34 -8.34 9.12
N PRO A 135 -16.30 -7.61 8.52
CA PRO A 135 -16.02 -6.84 7.31
C PRO A 135 -14.76 -5.97 7.48
N PRO A 136 -14.01 -5.69 6.40
CA PRO A 136 -12.88 -4.78 6.45
C PRO A 136 -13.29 -3.42 7.02
N TYR A 137 -12.45 -2.86 7.88
CA TYR A 137 -12.68 -1.53 8.47
C TYR A 137 -11.46 -0.60 8.34
N GLN A 138 -10.32 -1.16 7.94
CA GLN A 138 -9.11 -0.42 7.56
C GLN A 138 -8.49 -1.10 6.36
N LEU A 139 -8.06 -0.30 5.38
CA LEU A 139 -7.44 -0.76 4.15
C LEU A 139 -6.10 -0.06 3.98
N ALA A 140 -5.07 -0.83 3.62
CA ALA A 140 -3.80 -0.29 3.16
C ALA A 140 -3.80 -0.26 1.63
N VAL A 141 -3.44 0.88 1.05
CA VAL A 141 -3.24 1.03 -0.40
C VAL A 141 -1.76 1.34 -0.61
N ASN A 142 -1.04 0.38 -1.18
CA ASN A 142 0.40 0.45 -1.34
C ASN A 142 0.77 0.66 -2.82
N PHE A 143 1.64 1.64 -3.07
CA PHE A 143 2.27 1.87 -4.37
C PHE A 143 3.76 1.61 -4.26
N PRO A 144 4.28 0.49 -4.81
CA PRO A 144 5.72 0.26 -4.85
C PRO A 144 6.42 1.38 -5.61
N LEU A 145 7.51 1.91 -5.03
CA LEU A 145 8.32 2.96 -5.66
C LEU A 145 9.47 2.39 -6.51
N VAL A 146 9.58 1.06 -6.60
CA VAL A 146 10.56 0.32 -7.40
C VAL A 146 9.89 -0.98 -7.88
N ASP A 147 10.47 -1.61 -8.89
CA ASP A 147 10.05 -2.95 -9.30
C ASP A 147 10.30 -3.97 -8.17
N CYS A 148 9.24 -4.54 -7.60
CA CYS A 148 9.34 -5.60 -6.61
C CYS A 148 9.62 -6.95 -7.29
N ASN A 149 10.68 -7.63 -6.86
CA ASN A 149 11.06 -8.93 -7.36
C ASN A 149 11.70 -9.75 -6.22
N PRO A 150 11.88 -11.08 -6.38
CA PRO A 150 12.40 -11.92 -5.30
C PRO A 150 13.75 -11.49 -4.72
N GLU A 151 14.55 -10.70 -5.43
CA GLU A 151 15.88 -10.25 -4.98
C GLU A 151 15.81 -9.04 -4.03
N ASN A 152 14.71 -8.27 -4.03
CA ASN A 152 14.57 -7.06 -3.22
C ASN A 152 13.48 -7.13 -2.15
N GLY A 153 12.98 -8.33 -1.85
CA GLY A 153 12.08 -8.59 -0.73
C GLY A 153 10.65 -8.07 -0.99
N PRO A 154 9.89 -8.73 -1.89
CA PRO A 154 8.50 -8.34 -2.12
C PRO A 154 7.66 -8.61 -0.86
N LEU A 155 6.52 -7.92 -0.73
CA LEU A 155 5.55 -8.22 0.31
C LEU A 155 5.06 -9.67 0.16
N GLU A 156 5.20 -10.45 1.23
CA GLU A 156 4.64 -11.79 1.32
C GLU A 156 3.28 -11.72 2.00
N MET A 157 2.25 -12.22 1.32
CA MET A 157 0.91 -12.40 1.88
C MET A 157 0.76 -13.86 2.30
N ARG A 158 -0.08 -14.13 3.30
CA ARG A 158 -0.39 -15.51 3.67
C ARG A 158 -1.11 -16.19 2.51
N ASP A 159 -0.48 -17.19 1.93
CA ASP A 159 -1.13 -18.14 1.03
C ASP A 159 -2.05 -19.05 1.87
N ASP A 160 -3.30 -18.67 2.11
CA ASP A 160 -4.23 -19.52 2.86
C ASP A 160 -5.12 -20.34 1.90
N PRO A 161 -5.35 -21.64 2.17
CA PRO A 161 -6.59 -22.30 1.81
C PRO A 161 -7.76 -21.90 2.73
#